data_AF-A0A8C0SDS6-F1
#
_entry.id   AF-A0A8C0SDS6-F1
#
_cell.length_a   1.000
_cell.length_b   1.000
_cell.length_c   1.000
_cell.angle_alpha   90.00
_cell.angle_beta   90.00
_cell.angle_gamma   90.00
#
_symmetry.space_group_name_H-M   'P 1'
#
loop_
_entity.id
_entity.type
_entity.pdbx_description
1 polymer ?
#
loop_
_entity_poly.entity_id
_entity_poly.type
_entity_poly.pdbx_seq_one_letter_code
_entity_poly.pdbx_strand_id
1 'polypeptide(L)'
;MHNIYCYIKIYKFNTVYIIVPPFLSGKAACIDKLCITPQDLMARLGEFEQFCPVSLAESRELVDCSMAGSLEWAAEFRGHYYKMSSQENLNKFLKNPELYVPPLAPHPLPPADMIPKRLTLSELKSRFPKCAELQGYCPVTYQDGKHRYEALVPGSINYALEYRDRIYICESREKLEKFLRLPEKYWNQKLPYKLPPLKEPIHLTSLPLPGYLEQGVATSLIKAMNAVGCLKPKFPFLSVKRSALLYIAFHLKAFNPKGSEYTRRKYKKKLEQFMERCELITYLGAKMTRKYKEPQFRAIDFDHKLQIFLSLRNIDPVNG
;
A
#
# COMPACT_ATOMS: atom_id res chain seq x y z
N MET A 1 8.47 51.26 -20.25
CA MET A 1 7.91 51.08 -21.61
C MET A 1 8.97 51.47 -22.63
N HIS A 2 9.55 50.50 -23.33
CA HIS A 2 10.00 50.53 -24.74
C HIS A 2 10.75 49.21 -25.01
N ASN A 3 9.98 48.14 -25.26
CA ASN A 3 10.51 46.90 -25.81
C ASN A 3 10.56 47.09 -27.33
N ILE A 4 11.77 47.26 -27.89
CA ILE A 4 11.96 47.25 -29.34
C ILE A 4 12.03 45.79 -29.77
N TYR A 5 10.89 45.24 -30.16
CA TYR A 5 10.83 43.98 -30.89
C TYR A 5 11.14 44.26 -32.36
N CYS A 6 12.36 43.94 -32.81
CA CYS A 6 12.68 43.92 -34.24
C CYS A 6 12.50 42.49 -34.75
N TYR A 7 11.33 42.20 -35.32
CA TYR A 7 11.07 40.96 -36.06
C TYR A 7 11.41 41.19 -37.54
N ILE A 8 12.41 40.47 -38.07
CA ILE A 8 12.64 40.39 -39.52
C ILE A 8 12.04 39.07 -40.01
N LYS A 9 10.88 39.12 -40.68
CA LYS A 9 10.31 38.00 -41.43
C LYS A 9 10.92 37.99 -42.83
N ILE A 10 11.77 37.02 -43.14
CA ILE A 10 12.19 36.72 -44.51
C ILE A 10 11.40 35.51 -45.00
N TYR A 11 10.59 35.69 -46.04
CA TYR A 11 9.92 34.61 -46.73
C TYR A 11 10.82 34.10 -47.87
N LYS A 12 11.34 32.87 -47.73
CA LYS A 12 11.77 32.06 -48.89
C LYS A 12 11.57 30.57 -48.56
N PHE A 13 10.69 29.93 -49.33
CA PHE A 13 10.48 28.49 -49.48
C PHE A 13 10.60 27.59 -48.22
N ASN A 14 9.44 27.25 -47.65
CA ASN A 14 9.13 26.08 -46.82
C ASN A 14 9.95 25.77 -45.54
N THR A 15 10.79 26.68 -45.05
CA THR A 15 11.39 26.54 -43.71
C THR A 15 11.41 27.88 -43.00
N VAL A 16 10.70 28.02 -41.88
CA VAL A 16 10.76 29.24 -41.05
C VAL A 16 12.04 29.18 -40.22
N TYR A 17 13.10 29.81 -40.71
CA TYR A 17 14.28 30.10 -39.89
C TYR A 17 13.96 31.31 -39.01
N ILE A 18 13.68 31.08 -37.73
CA ILE A 18 13.74 32.16 -36.75
C ILE A 18 15.23 32.41 -36.48
N ILE A 19 15.82 33.33 -37.25
CA ILE A 19 17.16 33.85 -36.94
C ILE A 19 16.98 34.74 -35.71
N VAL A 20 17.25 34.17 -34.55
CA VAL A 20 17.48 34.95 -33.34
C VAL A 20 18.80 35.70 -33.56
N PRO A 21 18.82 37.04 -33.66
CA PRO A 21 20.08 37.77 -33.73
C PRO A 21 20.93 37.41 -32.51
N PRO A 22 22.28 37.35 -32.61
CA PRO A 22 23.11 37.17 -31.43
C PRO A 22 22.75 38.29 -30.45
N PHE A 23 22.04 37.93 -29.38
CA PHE A 23 21.63 38.90 -28.38
C PHE A 23 22.91 39.53 -27.82
N LEU A 24 22.87 40.86 -27.68
CA LEU A 24 23.96 41.69 -27.16
C LEU A 24 24.72 40.96 -26.04
N SER A 25 26.04 40.85 -26.22
CA SER A 25 26.97 40.12 -25.35
C SER A 25 26.61 40.27 -23.87
N GLY A 26 26.22 39.17 -23.23
CA GLY A 26 26.08 39.08 -21.77
C GLY A 26 24.65 39.13 -21.19
N LYS A 27 23.58 39.15 -21.99
CA LYS A 27 22.19 39.06 -21.48
C LYS A 27 21.54 37.73 -21.85
N ALA A 28 20.80 37.14 -20.90
CA ALA A 28 19.98 35.97 -21.17
C ALA A 28 18.60 36.38 -21.71
N ALA A 29 18.02 35.56 -22.58
CA ALA A 29 16.72 35.80 -23.18
C ALA A 29 15.80 34.59 -23.00
N CYS A 30 14.51 34.84 -22.75
CA CYS A 30 13.51 33.77 -22.71
C CYS A 30 13.28 33.21 -24.11
N ILE A 31 13.20 31.89 -24.23
CA ILE A 31 12.93 31.19 -25.51
C ILE A 31 11.49 30.66 -25.59
N ASP A 32 10.63 31.06 -24.66
CA ASP A 32 9.20 30.73 -24.71
C ASP A 32 8.60 31.18 -26.05
N LYS A 33 7.82 30.30 -26.68
CA LYS A 33 7.16 30.50 -27.99
C LYS A 33 8.11 30.69 -29.18
N LEU A 34 9.42 30.44 -29.04
CA LEU A 34 10.28 30.24 -30.19
C LEU A 34 10.04 28.83 -30.76
N CYS A 35 9.87 28.73 -32.08
CA CYS A 35 9.71 27.45 -32.78
C CYS A 35 11.07 26.72 -32.89
N ILE A 36 11.60 26.27 -31.75
CA ILE A 36 12.85 25.51 -31.66
C ILE A 36 12.51 24.02 -31.78
N THR A 37 13.19 23.30 -32.67
CA THR A 37 12.97 21.85 -32.78
C THR A 37 13.59 21.14 -31.58
N PRO A 38 13.04 19.99 -31.12
CA PRO A 38 13.66 19.21 -30.05
C PRO A 38 15.11 18.82 -30.34
N GLN A 39 15.45 18.58 -31.61
CA GLN A 39 16.80 18.27 -32.05
C GLN A 39 17.76 19.46 -31.84
N ASP A 40 17.36 20.66 -32.27
CA ASP A 40 18.17 21.88 -32.08
C ASP A 40 18.33 22.22 -30.59
N LEU A 41 17.27 22.00 -29.81
CA LEU A 41 17.30 22.18 -28.37
C LEU A 41 18.35 21.25 -27.74
N MET A 42 18.31 19.95 -28.08
CA MET A 42 19.26 18.96 -27.55
C MET A 42 20.71 19.23 -28.00
N ALA A 43 20.91 19.68 -29.25
CA ALA A 43 22.24 19.98 -29.78
C ALA A 43 22.92 21.18 -29.12
N ARG A 44 22.13 22.10 -28.55
CA ARG A 44 22.61 23.35 -27.93
C ARG A 44 22.32 23.44 -26.44
N LEU A 45 22.12 22.32 -25.76
CA LEU A 45 22.02 22.33 -24.29
C LEU A 45 23.32 22.88 -23.70
N GLY A 46 23.19 23.67 -22.64
CA GLY A 46 24.34 24.13 -21.85
C GLY A 46 24.93 23.03 -20.98
N GLU A 47 25.88 23.38 -20.11
CA GLU A 47 26.62 22.40 -19.29
C GLU A 47 25.74 21.69 -18.24
N PHE A 48 24.52 22.16 -18.00
CA PHE A 48 23.56 21.55 -17.08
C PHE A 48 22.54 20.63 -17.76
N GLU A 49 22.65 20.42 -19.07
CA GLU A 49 21.77 19.55 -19.85
C GLU A 49 20.27 19.86 -19.61
N GLN A 50 19.51 18.93 -19.03
CA GLN A 50 18.08 19.06 -18.71
C GLN A 50 17.83 19.51 -17.27
N PHE A 51 18.88 19.74 -16.48
CA PHE A 51 18.75 20.11 -15.07
C PHE A 51 18.71 21.62 -14.87
N CYS A 52 17.98 22.06 -13.85
CA CYS A 52 17.89 23.49 -13.53
C CYS A 52 19.19 24.01 -12.89
N PRO A 53 19.93 24.94 -13.53
CA PRO A 53 21.17 25.49 -12.99
C PRO A 53 20.93 26.31 -11.70
N VAL A 54 19.80 27.03 -11.62
CA VAL A 54 19.45 27.86 -10.46
C VAL A 54 19.15 27.00 -9.23
N SER A 55 18.37 25.93 -9.38
CA SER A 55 18.12 24.97 -8.29
C SER A 55 19.41 24.33 -7.80
N LEU A 56 20.30 23.94 -8.71
CA LEU A 56 21.58 23.35 -8.33
C LEU A 56 22.49 24.36 -7.61
N ALA A 57 22.51 25.61 -8.06
CA ALA A 57 23.33 26.67 -7.47
C ALA A 57 22.85 27.11 -6.08
N GLU A 58 21.54 27.33 -5.90
CA GLU A 58 20.98 27.87 -4.65
C GLU A 58 20.65 26.80 -3.60
N SER A 59 20.06 25.67 -4.01
CA SER A 59 19.57 24.63 -3.08
C SER A 59 20.32 23.30 -3.17
N ARG A 60 21.28 23.16 -4.10
CA ARG A 60 21.98 21.89 -4.41
C ARG A 60 21.02 20.77 -4.81
N GLU A 61 19.86 21.12 -5.39
CA GLU A 61 18.86 20.15 -5.82
C GLU A 61 18.99 19.87 -7.31
N LEU A 62 19.05 18.58 -7.67
CA LEU A 62 18.96 18.10 -9.05
C LEU A 62 17.49 18.05 -9.47
N VAL A 63 17.00 19.12 -10.07
CA VAL A 63 15.63 19.17 -10.62
C VAL A 63 15.70 18.89 -12.12
N ASP A 64 15.20 17.72 -12.53
CA ASP A 64 15.10 17.32 -13.93
C ASP A 64 13.91 18.01 -14.61
N CYS A 65 14.20 18.85 -15.61
CA CYS A 65 13.23 19.58 -16.41
C CYS A 65 12.91 18.90 -17.76
N SER A 66 13.32 17.64 -17.97
CA SER A 66 13.04 16.88 -19.20
C SER A 66 11.54 16.64 -19.42
N MET A 67 10.78 16.46 -18.33
CA MET A 67 9.34 16.21 -18.36
C MET A 67 8.50 17.44 -18.70
N ALA A 68 9.06 18.65 -18.57
CA ALA A 68 8.42 19.87 -19.05
C ALA A 68 8.56 19.92 -20.58
N GLY A 69 7.53 19.43 -21.28
CA GLY A 69 7.50 19.42 -22.75
C GLY A 69 7.44 20.81 -23.38
N SER A 70 7.10 21.85 -22.60
CA SER A 70 7.10 23.24 -23.05
C SER A 70 8.42 23.94 -22.72
N LEU A 71 8.78 24.91 -23.55
CA LEU A 71 9.94 25.81 -23.35
C LEU A 71 9.58 27.06 -22.52
N GLU A 72 8.47 27.00 -21.76
CA GLU A 72 7.94 28.12 -20.99
C GLU A 72 8.97 28.71 -20.02
N TRP A 73 9.76 27.85 -19.38
CA TRP A 73 10.80 28.23 -18.43
C TRP A 73 12.18 27.90 -18.97
N ALA A 74 12.43 28.18 -20.24
CA ALA A 74 13.75 28.03 -20.84
C ALA A 74 14.33 29.38 -21.27
N ALA A 75 15.65 29.48 -21.22
CA ALA A 75 16.38 30.68 -21.59
C ALA A 75 17.61 30.33 -22.42
N GLU A 76 17.96 31.22 -23.33
CA GLU A 76 19.20 31.19 -24.07
C GLU A 76 20.20 32.13 -23.42
N PHE A 77 21.43 31.66 -23.26
CA PHE A 77 22.56 32.46 -22.81
C PHE A 77 23.85 31.97 -23.46
N ARG A 78 24.57 32.89 -24.12
CA ARG A 78 25.87 32.63 -24.78
C ARG A 78 25.83 31.46 -25.79
N GLY A 79 24.74 31.32 -26.54
CA GLY A 79 24.56 30.28 -27.54
C GLY A 79 24.01 28.97 -27.01
N HIS A 80 23.85 28.82 -25.69
CA HIS A 80 23.37 27.61 -25.03
C HIS A 80 21.97 27.77 -24.45
N TYR A 81 21.19 26.69 -24.46
CA TYR A 81 19.87 26.63 -23.87
C TYR A 81 19.92 26.02 -22.47
N TYR A 82 19.21 26.65 -21.55
CA TYR A 82 19.05 26.23 -20.17
C TYR A 82 17.57 26.13 -19.84
N LYS A 83 17.19 25.09 -19.11
CA LYS A 83 15.82 24.92 -18.59
C LYS A 83 15.79 25.23 -17.10
N MET A 84 14.71 25.84 -16.65
CA MET A 84 14.49 26.19 -15.25
C MET A 84 13.29 25.42 -14.71
N SER A 85 13.33 25.14 -13.41
CA SER A 85 12.30 24.37 -12.72
C SER A 85 11.03 25.17 -12.42
N SER A 86 11.08 26.50 -12.53
CA SER A 86 9.95 27.39 -12.30
C SER A 86 10.14 28.75 -12.98
N GLN A 87 9.06 29.52 -13.08
CA GLN A 87 9.09 30.93 -13.51
C GLN A 87 9.97 31.80 -12.60
N GLU A 88 9.99 31.54 -11.30
CA GLU A 88 10.84 32.27 -10.35
C GLU A 88 12.33 32.06 -10.69
N ASN A 89 12.71 30.81 -10.96
CA ASN A 89 14.08 30.46 -11.33
C ASN A 89 14.46 31.02 -12.71
N LEU A 90 13.52 31.05 -13.67
CA LEU A 90 13.71 31.76 -14.94
C LEU A 90 13.99 33.25 -14.70
N ASN A 91 13.21 33.93 -13.86
CA ASN A 91 13.40 35.36 -13.59
C ASN A 91 14.76 35.65 -12.93
N LYS A 92 15.20 34.79 -11.98
CA LYS A 92 16.53 34.87 -11.37
C LYS A 92 17.64 34.70 -12.41
N PHE A 93 17.50 33.70 -13.29
CA PHE A 93 18.45 33.44 -14.36
C PHE A 93 18.53 34.60 -15.35
N LEU A 94 17.40 35.16 -15.80
CA LEU A 94 17.37 36.30 -16.71
C LEU A 94 18.01 37.56 -16.11
N LYS A 95 17.94 37.74 -14.79
CA LYS A 95 18.53 38.90 -14.11
C LYS A 95 20.05 38.83 -14.09
N ASN A 96 20.63 37.69 -13.69
CA ASN A 96 22.07 37.49 -13.53
C ASN A 96 22.49 36.07 -13.97
N PRO A 97 22.49 35.76 -15.29
CA PRO A 97 22.73 34.40 -15.78
C PRO A 97 24.15 33.90 -15.48
N GLU A 98 25.13 34.80 -15.45
CA GLU A 98 26.55 34.48 -15.21
C GLU A 98 26.78 33.79 -13.86
N LEU A 99 25.97 34.08 -12.84
CA LEU A 99 26.09 33.44 -11.52
C LEU A 99 25.71 31.95 -11.52
N TYR A 100 24.97 31.51 -12.54
CA TYR A 100 24.41 30.16 -12.60
C TYR A 100 25.07 29.29 -13.68
N VAL A 101 25.96 29.86 -14.51
CA VAL A 101 26.69 29.12 -15.55
C VAL A 101 28.20 29.21 -15.37
N PRO A 102 28.99 28.22 -15.85
CA PRO A 102 30.44 28.30 -15.83
C PRO A 102 30.96 29.59 -16.48
N PRO A 103 32.03 30.21 -15.95
CA PRO A 103 32.89 29.74 -14.86
C PRO A 103 32.47 30.16 -13.44
N LEU A 104 31.43 30.99 -13.28
CA LEU A 104 31.03 31.55 -11.98
C LEU A 104 29.99 30.70 -11.24
N ALA A 105 29.43 29.68 -11.89
CA ALA A 105 28.53 28.72 -11.25
C ALA A 105 29.16 28.10 -9.99
N PRO A 106 28.47 28.15 -8.84
CA PRO A 106 29.03 27.64 -7.58
C PRO A 106 29.19 26.11 -7.59
N HIS A 107 28.34 25.41 -8.33
CA HIS A 107 28.27 23.95 -8.38
C HIS A 107 28.10 23.50 -9.84
N PRO A 108 29.05 22.73 -10.41
CA PRO A 108 28.88 22.14 -11.73
C PRO A 108 27.87 20.98 -11.68
N LEU A 109 27.34 20.60 -12.83
CA LEU A 109 26.55 19.38 -12.94
C LEU A 109 27.40 18.16 -12.53
N PRO A 110 26.90 17.27 -11.65
CA PRO A 110 27.61 16.05 -11.30
C PRO A 110 27.86 15.15 -12.53
N PRO A 111 28.91 14.32 -12.52
CA PRO A 111 29.13 13.36 -13.59
C PRO A 111 27.98 12.34 -13.66
N ALA A 112 27.79 11.71 -14.83
CA ALA A 112 26.62 10.88 -15.13
C ALA A 112 26.40 9.70 -14.15
N ASP A 113 27.46 9.15 -13.56
CA ASP A 113 27.40 8.10 -12.53
C ASP A 113 26.87 8.60 -11.17
N MET A 114 26.98 9.90 -10.94
CA MET A 114 26.44 10.63 -9.78
C MET A 114 25.12 11.35 -10.08
N ILE A 115 24.45 11.03 -11.19
CA ILE A 115 23.09 11.47 -11.47
C ILE A 115 22.14 10.30 -11.20
N PRO A 116 21.16 10.44 -10.29
CA PRO A 116 20.25 9.36 -9.96
C PRO A 116 19.27 9.11 -11.12
N LYS A 117 19.13 7.84 -11.52
CA LYS A 117 18.24 7.43 -12.61
C LYS A 117 17.07 6.62 -12.06
N ARG A 118 15.84 7.04 -12.38
CA ARG A 118 14.65 6.21 -12.10
C ARG A 118 14.70 4.92 -12.92
N LEU A 119 14.39 3.79 -12.29
CA LEU A 119 14.30 2.49 -12.94
C LEU A 119 12.85 2.08 -13.17
N THR A 120 12.57 1.56 -14.36
CA THR A 120 11.34 0.81 -14.64
C THR A 120 11.44 -0.63 -14.11
N LEU A 121 10.31 -1.34 -14.01
CA LEU A 121 10.31 -2.74 -13.59
C LEU A 121 11.14 -3.65 -14.51
N SER A 122 11.15 -3.36 -15.81
CA SER A 122 11.92 -4.13 -16.79
C SER A 122 13.43 -3.89 -16.62
N GLU A 123 13.84 -2.63 -16.45
CA GLU A 123 15.25 -2.30 -16.17
C GLU A 123 15.70 -2.87 -14.82
N LEU A 124 14.85 -2.79 -13.79
CA LEU A 124 15.17 -3.35 -12.48
C LEU A 124 15.41 -4.87 -12.56
N LYS A 125 14.57 -5.59 -13.31
CA LYS A 125 14.72 -7.03 -13.52
C LYS A 125 15.99 -7.39 -14.30
N SER A 126 16.41 -6.55 -15.26
CA SER A 126 17.64 -6.80 -16.01
C SER A 126 18.91 -6.57 -15.19
N ARG A 127 18.82 -5.89 -14.02
CA ARG A 127 19.94 -5.73 -13.08
C ARG A 127 20.18 -6.93 -12.17
N PHE A 128 19.34 -7.97 -12.20
CA PHE A 128 19.58 -9.19 -11.40
C PHE A 128 20.94 -9.82 -11.78
N PRO A 129 21.78 -10.29 -10.82
CA PRO A 129 21.50 -10.59 -9.41
C PRO A 129 21.80 -9.46 -8.42
N LYS A 130 21.95 -8.22 -8.87
CA LYS A 130 22.24 -7.08 -8.00
C LYS A 130 21.12 -6.84 -6.99
N CYS A 131 21.46 -6.85 -5.70
CA CYS A 131 20.50 -6.64 -4.63
C CYS A 131 20.23 -5.14 -4.41
N ALA A 132 19.03 -4.84 -3.90
CA ALA A 132 18.70 -3.49 -3.44
C ALA A 132 19.50 -3.15 -2.17
N GLU A 133 20.02 -1.94 -2.11
CA GLU A 133 20.62 -1.35 -0.92
C GLU A 133 19.60 -1.26 0.21
N LEU A 134 20.12 -1.18 1.44
CA LEU A 134 19.32 -1.19 2.67
C LEU A 134 18.30 -2.35 2.70
N GLN A 135 18.63 -3.51 2.11
CA GLN A 135 17.75 -4.68 2.04
C GLN A 135 16.33 -4.36 1.49
N GLY A 136 16.20 -3.32 0.66
CA GLY A 136 14.93 -2.86 0.11
C GLY A 136 14.10 -1.93 1.02
N TYR A 137 14.62 -1.51 2.18
CA TYR A 137 14.01 -0.45 2.98
C TYR A 137 14.21 0.92 2.31
N CYS A 138 13.24 1.81 2.48
CA CYS A 138 13.28 3.12 1.86
C CYS A 138 14.35 4.03 2.51
N PRO A 139 15.35 4.51 1.75
CA PRO A 139 16.39 5.39 2.29
C PRO A 139 15.83 6.74 2.76
N VAL A 140 14.81 7.27 2.08
CA VAL A 140 14.25 8.58 2.39
C VAL A 140 13.42 8.56 3.67
N THR A 141 12.63 7.51 3.90
CA THR A 141 11.88 7.39 5.16
C THR A 141 12.84 7.22 6.33
N TYR A 142 13.88 6.40 6.16
CA TYR A 142 14.84 6.11 7.21
C TYR A 142 15.64 7.37 7.62
N GLN A 143 16.17 8.12 6.64
CA GLN A 143 16.88 9.37 6.90
C GLN A 143 15.96 10.47 7.48
N ASP A 144 14.80 10.72 6.85
CA ASP A 144 13.85 11.75 7.32
C ASP A 144 13.33 11.41 8.74
N GLY A 145 13.18 10.12 9.04
CA GLY A 145 12.81 9.59 10.35
C GLY A 145 13.94 9.53 11.37
N LYS A 146 15.09 10.16 11.08
CA LYS A 146 16.27 10.22 11.96
C LYS A 146 16.79 8.85 12.37
N HIS A 147 16.80 7.90 11.44
CA HIS A 147 17.28 6.53 11.64
C HIS A 147 16.54 5.76 12.74
N ARG A 148 15.28 6.10 13.00
CA ARG A 148 14.44 5.40 13.97
C ARG A 148 13.91 4.09 13.41
N TYR A 149 13.60 3.16 14.30
CA TYR A 149 13.07 1.84 13.95
C TYR A 149 11.71 1.95 13.24
N GLU A 150 10.85 2.87 13.66
CA GLU A 150 9.53 3.10 13.06
C GLU A 150 9.62 3.65 11.63
N ALA A 151 10.78 4.19 11.25
CA ALA A 151 11.03 4.78 9.94
C ALA A 151 11.58 3.77 8.91
N LEU A 152 11.90 2.54 9.35
CA LEU A 152 12.29 1.42 8.49
C LEU A 152 11.06 0.83 7.79
N VAL A 153 10.65 1.51 6.72
CA VAL A 153 9.50 1.12 5.91
C VAL A 153 10.01 0.44 4.63
N PRO A 154 9.50 -0.75 4.27
CA PRO A 154 9.89 -1.41 3.03
C PRO A 154 9.48 -0.57 1.82
N GLY A 155 10.37 -0.48 0.83
CA GLY A 155 10.10 0.18 -0.43
C GLY A 155 9.20 -0.64 -1.36
N SER A 156 8.62 0.01 -2.38
CA SER A 156 7.89 -0.63 -3.45
C SER A 156 8.74 -0.69 -4.73
N ILE A 157 8.82 -1.87 -5.36
CA ILE A 157 9.60 -2.11 -6.59
C ILE A 157 9.24 -1.16 -7.75
N ASN A 158 8.04 -0.56 -7.72
CA ASN A 158 7.59 0.43 -8.71
C ASN A 158 8.32 1.77 -8.61
N TYR A 159 8.96 2.04 -7.47
CA TYR A 159 9.66 3.29 -7.15
C TYR A 159 11.15 3.02 -6.91
N ALA A 160 11.76 2.24 -7.81
CA ALA A 160 13.18 1.97 -7.79
C ALA A 160 13.98 3.05 -8.53
N LEU A 161 15.21 3.26 -8.08
CA LEU A 161 16.20 4.13 -8.73
C LEU A 161 17.60 3.52 -8.64
N GLU A 162 18.46 3.97 -9.53
CA GLU A 162 19.88 3.65 -9.57
C GLU A 162 20.69 4.92 -9.26
N TYR A 163 21.66 4.81 -8.35
CA TYR A 163 22.57 5.90 -8.02
C TYR A 163 23.94 5.33 -7.61
N ARG A 164 25.03 5.80 -8.22
CA ARG A 164 26.40 5.27 -8.00
C ARG A 164 26.49 3.76 -8.16
N ASP A 165 25.87 3.25 -9.23
CA ASP A 165 25.80 1.81 -9.51
C ASP A 165 25.22 1.01 -8.32
N ARG A 166 24.24 1.57 -7.61
CA ARG A 166 23.50 0.91 -6.52
C ARG A 166 22.01 1.12 -6.71
N ILE A 167 21.23 0.11 -6.35
CA ILE A 167 19.78 0.11 -6.50
C ILE A 167 19.15 0.50 -5.17
N TYR A 168 18.30 1.52 -5.18
CA TYR A 168 17.51 1.93 -4.03
C TYR A 168 16.03 1.80 -4.35
N ILE A 169 15.22 1.42 -3.35
CA ILE A 169 13.78 1.25 -3.49
C ILE A 169 13.08 2.21 -2.55
N CYS A 170 12.21 3.08 -3.08
CA CYS A 170 11.45 4.04 -2.30
C CYS A 170 10.05 3.51 -1.96
N GLU A 171 9.49 3.96 -0.83
CA GLU A 171 8.15 3.58 -0.38
C GLU A 171 7.06 4.17 -1.31
N SER A 172 7.20 5.42 -1.72
CA SER A 172 6.23 6.15 -2.53
C SER A 172 6.90 7.00 -3.61
N ARG A 173 6.10 7.47 -4.58
CA ARG A 173 6.54 8.39 -5.63
C ARG A 173 7.14 9.68 -5.06
N GLU A 174 6.55 10.27 -4.02
CA GLU A 174 7.07 11.50 -3.40
C GLU A 174 8.46 11.30 -2.81
N LYS A 175 8.70 10.14 -2.21
CA LYS A 175 9.99 9.77 -1.62
C LYS A 175 11.03 9.48 -2.71
N LEU A 176 10.63 8.87 -3.81
CA LEU A 176 11.46 8.72 -5.00
C LEU A 176 11.93 10.09 -5.52
N GLU A 177 11.01 11.04 -5.76
CA GLU A 177 11.35 12.39 -6.22
C GLU A 177 12.29 13.12 -5.26
N LYS A 178 12.09 12.96 -3.94
CA LYS A 178 13.03 13.52 -2.93
C LYS A 178 14.44 12.95 -3.05
N PHE A 179 14.57 11.65 -3.30
CA PHE A 179 15.89 11.04 -3.52
C PHE A 179 16.52 11.54 -4.82
N LEU A 180 15.75 11.61 -5.91
CA LEU A 180 16.25 12.11 -7.20
C LEU A 180 16.79 13.55 -7.09
N ARG A 181 16.14 14.41 -6.29
CA ARG A 181 16.58 15.79 -6.06
C ARG A 181 17.83 15.91 -5.20
N LEU A 182 17.93 15.11 -4.13
CA LEU A 182 19.00 15.22 -3.13
C LEU A 182 19.66 13.86 -2.87
N PRO A 183 20.28 13.22 -3.88
CA PRO A 183 20.79 11.86 -3.74
C PRO A 183 21.91 11.78 -2.69
N GLU A 184 22.76 12.82 -2.59
CA GLU A 184 23.87 12.89 -1.63
C GLU A 184 23.42 12.78 -0.17
N LYS A 185 22.20 13.23 0.15
CA LYS A 185 21.63 13.18 1.50
C LYS A 185 21.21 11.77 1.91
N TYR A 186 20.84 10.92 0.95
CA TYR A 186 20.12 9.68 1.20
C TYR A 186 20.91 8.40 0.85
N TRP A 187 21.96 8.47 0.03
CA TRP A 187 22.62 7.26 -0.47
C TRP A 187 23.48 6.51 0.55
N ASN A 188 24.18 7.22 1.44
CA ASN A 188 25.20 6.65 2.33
C ASN A 188 24.63 6.34 3.72
N GLN A 189 23.73 5.38 3.79
CA GLN A 189 23.11 4.96 5.05
C GLN A 189 23.50 3.53 5.40
N LYS A 190 23.53 3.23 6.71
CA LYS A 190 23.74 1.88 7.23
C LYS A 190 22.53 1.46 8.06
N LEU A 191 22.06 0.25 7.80
CA LEU A 191 20.97 -0.34 8.58
C LEU A 191 21.40 -0.65 10.02
N PRO A 192 20.48 -0.56 10.99
CA PRO A 192 20.75 -1.01 12.35
C PRO A 192 20.75 -2.54 12.41
N TYR A 193 21.34 -3.11 13.46
CA TYR A 193 21.39 -4.57 13.64
C TYR A 193 19.99 -5.19 13.84
N LYS A 194 19.07 -4.46 14.47
CA LYS A 194 17.69 -4.90 14.69
C LYS A 194 16.79 -4.33 13.61
N LEU A 195 16.28 -5.22 12.75
CA LEU A 195 15.37 -4.86 11.66
C LEU A 195 13.93 -5.27 11.99
N PRO A 196 12.94 -4.53 11.47
CA PRO A 196 11.56 -4.94 11.61
C PRO A 196 11.31 -6.27 10.89
N PRO A 197 10.53 -7.19 11.48
CA PRO A 197 10.23 -8.45 10.84
C PRO A 197 9.52 -8.20 9.52
N LEU A 198 9.92 -8.93 8.48
CA LEU A 198 9.25 -8.88 7.19
C LEU A 198 7.80 -9.36 7.38
N LYS A 199 6.85 -8.54 6.92
CA LYS A 199 5.41 -8.86 6.98
C LYS A 199 5.03 -9.84 5.88
N GLU A 200 5.66 -11.01 5.87
CA GLU A 200 5.29 -12.06 4.93
C GLU A 200 4.00 -12.74 5.41
N PRO A 201 3.04 -13.02 4.50
CA PRO A 201 1.84 -13.75 4.86
C PRO A 201 2.22 -15.18 5.26
N ILE A 202 2.23 -15.45 6.56
CA ILE A 202 2.48 -16.79 7.09
C ILE A 202 1.20 -17.62 6.87
N HIS A 203 1.33 -18.76 6.21
CA HIS A 203 0.21 -19.70 6.04
C HIS A 203 -0.18 -20.30 7.39
N LEU A 204 -1.48 -20.43 7.68
CA LEU A 204 -1.96 -21.03 8.94
C LEU A 204 -1.38 -22.44 9.16
N THR A 205 -1.21 -23.21 8.08
CA THR A 205 -0.67 -24.57 8.10
C THR A 205 0.84 -24.65 8.37
N SER A 206 1.58 -23.55 8.21
CA SER A 206 3.01 -23.51 8.53
C SER A 206 3.27 -23.13 9.99
N LEU A 207 2.23 -22.84 10.78
CA LEU A 207 2.39 -22.54 12.20
C LEU A 207 2.62 -23.83 13.02
N PRO A 208 3.38 -23.76 14.12
CA PRO A 208 3.43 -24.83 15.12
C PRO A 208 2.03 -25.17 15.66
N LEU A 209 1.85 -26.40 16.14
CA LEU A 209 0.56 -26.92 16.61
C LEU A 209 -0.19 -25.97 17.56
N PRO A 210 0.43 -25.35 18.58
CA PRO A 210 -0.27 -24.39 19.45
C PRO A 210 -0.87 -23.20 18.68
N GLY A 211 -0.08 -22.57 17.79
CA GLY A 211 -0.53 -21.43 16.99
C GLY A 211 -1.58 -21.82 15.96
N TYR A 212 -1.46 -23.02 15.36
CA TYR A 212 -2.48 -23.56 14.46
C TYR A 212 -3.84 -23.72 15.15
N LEU A 213 -3.85 -24.29 16.36
CA LEU A 213 -5.08 -24.50 17.13
C LEU A 213 -5.68 -23.17 17.62
N GLU A 214 -4.83 -22.27 18.11
CA GLU A 214 -5.23 -20.95 18.59
C GLU A 214 -5.90 -20.12 17.50
N GLN A 215 -5.26 -20.02 16.34
CA GLN A 215 -5.76 -19.22 15.21
C GLN A 215 -6.88 -19.93 14.43
N GLY A 216 -6.89 -21.27 14.44
CA GLY A 216 -7.82 -22.07 13.64
C GLY A 216 -9.17 -22.33 14.32
N VAL A 217 -9.18 -22.84 15.55
CA VAL A 217 -10.38 -23.42 16.18
C VAL A 217 -10.72 -22.84 17.55
N ALA A 218 -9.76 -22.18 18.23
CA ALA A 218 -9.94 -21.79 19.62
C ALA A 218 -11.14 -20.86 19.83
N THR A 219 -11.28 -19.82 19.00
CA THR A 219 -12.39 -18.86 19.14
C THR A 219 -13.77 -19.51 18.98
N SER A 220 -13.91 -20.44 18.03
CA SER A 220 -15.16 -21.19 17.82
C SER A 220 -15.46 -22.15 18.99
N LEU A 221 -14.43 -22.82 19.52
CA LEU A 221 -14.57 -23.72 20.67
C LEU A 221 -14.93 -22.96 21.96
N ILE A 222 -14.26 -21.84 22.24
CA ILE A 222 -14.54 -20.99 23.40
C ILE A 222 -16.00 -20.53 23.39
N LYS A 223 -16.50 -20.06 22.23
CA LYS A 223 -17.92 -19.66 22.09
C LYS A 223 -18.87 -20.82 22.36
N ALA A 224 -18.60 -22.00 21.80
CA ALA A 224 -19.44 -23.19 22.00
C ALA A 224 -19.43 -23.65 23.47
N MET A 225 -18.26 -23.67 24.11
CA MET A 225 -18.12 -24.05 25.52
C MET A 225 -18.80 -23.06 26.46
N ASN A 226 -18.66 -21.76 26.21
CA ASN A 226 -19.36 -20.72 26.99
C ASN A 226 -20.89 -20.87 26.87
N ALA A 227 -21.41 -21.10 25.66
CA ALA A 227 -22.83 -21.32 25.43
C ALA A 227 -23.36 -22.55 26.19
N VAL A 228 -22.62 -23.67 26.15
CA VAL A 228 -22.95 -24.87 26.96
C VAL A 228 -22.90 -24.59 28.45
N GLY A 229 -21.89 -23.84 28.91
CA GLY A 229 -21.73 -23.51 30.34
C GLY A 229 -22.90 -22.70 30.90
N CYS A 230 -23.45 -21.78 30.11
CA CYS A 230 -24.62 -21.00 30.49
C CYS A 230 -25.93 -21.81 30.42
N LEU A 231 -26.14 -22.54 29.31
CA LEU A 231 -27.41 -23.23 29.05
C LEU A 231 -27.55 -24.56 29.81
N LYS A 232 -26.44 -25.26 30.04
CA LYS A 232 -26.38 -26.60 30.67
C LYS A 232 -27.41 -27.58 30.10
N PRO A 233 -27.44 -27.81 28.77
CA PRO A 233 -28.49 -28.58 28.13
C PRO A 233 -28.48 -30.04 28.58
N LYS A 234 -29.66 -30.55 28.93
CA LYS A 234 -29.88 -31.96 29.25
C LYS A 234 -30.91 -32.54 28.28
N PHE A 235 -30.43 -33.36 27.36
CA PHE A 235 -31.30 -34.04 26.42
C PHE A 235 -31.95 -35.27 27.09
N PRO A 236 -33.23 -35.55 26.84
CA PRO A 236 -33.93 -36.73 27.35
C PRO A 236 -33.16 -38.02 27.13
N PHE A 237 -33.08 -38.88 28.16
CA PHE A 237 -32.43 -40.20 28.14
C PHE A 237 -30.92 -40.23 27.82
N LEU A 238 -30.25 -39.08 27.63
CA LEU A 238 -28.80 -39.02 27.43
C LEU A 238 -28.10 -38.54 28.70
N SER A 239 -26.82 -38.88 28.86
CA SER A 239 -26.00 -38.32 29.95
C SER A 239 -25.78 -36.80 29.77
N VAL A 240 -25.43 -36.11 30.86
CA VAL A 240 -25.14 -34.66 30.81
C VAL A 240 -23.94 -34.42 29.86
N LYS A 241 -22.89 -35.24 29.99
CA LYS A 241 -21.71 -35.20 29.12
C LYS A 241 -22.07 -35.36 27.64
N ARG A 242 -22.92 -36.34 27.30
CA ARG A 242 -23.29 -36.60 25.91
C ARG A 242 -24.16 -35.48 25.33
N SER A 243 -25.08 -34.93 26.11
CA SER A 243 -25.90 -33.77 25.72
C SER A 243 -25.03 -32.54 25.42
N ALA A 244 -24.06 -32.24 26.29
CA ALA A 244 -23.11 -31.14 26.11
C ALA A 244 -22.26 -31.31 24.85
N LEU A 245 -21.73 -32.52 24.59
CA LEU A 245 -20.93 -32.80 23.39
C LEU A 245 -21.73 -32.61 22.09
N LEU A 246 -23.00 -33.05 22.07
CA LEU A 246 -23.88 -32.86 20.92
C LEU A 246 -24.17 -31.39 20.66
N TYR A 247 -24.43 -30.62 21.72
CA TYR A 247 -24.62 -29.18 21.60
C TYR A 247 -23.37 -28.53 20.99
N ILE A 248 -22.16 -28.83 21.51
CA ILE A 248 -20.90 -28.27 20.97
C ILE A 248 -20.75 -28.65 19.50
N ALA A 249 -21.00 -29.90 19.12
CA ALA A 249 -20.89 -30.35 17.74
C ALA A 249 -21.86 -29.61 16.80
N PHE A 250 -23.12 -29.43 17.21
CA PHE A 250 -24.11 -28.66 16.44
C PHE A 250 -23.75 -27.19 16.37
N HIS A 251 -23.32 -26.59 17.48
CA HIS A 251 -22.88 -25.20 17.53
C HIS A 251 -21.69 -24.96 16.58
N LEU A 252 -20.66 -25.81 16.61
CA LEU A 252 -19.51 -25.70 15.72
C LEU A 252 -19.92 -25.79 14.24
N LYS A 253 -20.83 -26.69 13.88
CA LYS A 253 -21.31 -26.83 12.49
C LYS A 253 -22.24 -25.69 12.05
N ALA A 254 -23.09 -25.19 12.96
CA ALA A 254 -24.04 -24.11 12.70
C ALA A 254 -23.36 -22.75 12.49
N PHE A 255 -22.25 -22.51 13.20
CA PHE A 255 -21.54 -21.22 13.21
C PHE A 255 -20.17 -21.25 12.52
N ASN A 256 -19.82 -22.31 11.78
CA ASN A 256 -18.57 -22.37 11.01
C ASN A 256 -18.61 -21.41 9.80
N PRO A 257 -17.82 -20.32 9.76
CA PRO A 257 -17.86 -19.34 8.67
C PRO A 257 -17.39 -19.93 7.32
N LYS A 258 -16.54 -20.95 7.34
CA LYS A 258 -16.07 -21.65 6.13
C LYS A 258 -17.05 -22.73 5.64
N GLY A 259 -18.11 -23.02 6.40
CA GLY A 259 -19.13 -23.97 6.01
C GLY A 259 -20.12 -23.40 4.98
N SER A 260 -20.65 -24.26 4.11
CA SER A 260 -21.68 -23.84 3.14
C SER A 260 -22.89 -23.24 3.85
N GLU A 261 -23.58 -22.31 3.20
CA GLU A 261 -24.78 -21.69 3.76
C GLU A 261 -25.88 -22.72 4.07
N TYR A 262 -26.08 -23.68 3.18
CA TYR A 262 -27.02 -24.79 3.37
C TYR A 262 -26.69 -25.58 4.64
N THR A 263 -25.43 -25.98 4.83
CA THR A 263 -24.98 -26.73 6.00
C THR A 263 -25.22 -25.93 7.29
N ARG A 264 -24.85 -24.64 7.30
CA ARG A 264 -25.07 -23.76 8.46
C ARG A 264 -26.56 -23.67 8.82
N ARG A 265 -27.44 -23.42 7.84
CA ARG A 265 -28.90 -23.35 8.06
C ARG A 265 -29.45 -24.67 8.58
N LYS A 266 -29.02 -25.81 8.01
CA LYS A 266 -29.42 -27.16 8.47
C LYS A 266 -29.05 -27.38 9.93
N TYR A 267 -27.82 -27.07 10.33
CA TYR A 267 -27.36 -27.29 11.70
C TYR A 267 -27.88 -26.26 12.70
N LYS A 268 -28.21 -25.04 12.27
CA LYS A 268 -28.97 -24.08 13.10
C LYS A 268 -30.35 -24.63 13.47
N LYS A 269 -31.11 -25.12 12.48
CA LYS A 269 -32.41 -25.76 12.74
C LYS A 269 -32.28 -26.99 13.65
N LYS A 270 -31.28 -27.85 13.42
CA LYS A 270 -31.01 -28.99 14.31
C LYS A 270 -30.66 -28.55 15.74
N LEU A 271 -29.92 -27.46 15.89
CA LEU A 271 -29.57 -26.90 17.20
C LEU A 271 -30.81 -26.36 17.93
N GLU A 272 -31.68 -25.63 17.24
CA GLU A 272 -32.96 -25.13 17.77
C GLU A 272 -33.85 -26.29 18.25
N GLN A 273 -34.08 -27.28 17.40
CA GLN A 273 -34.84 -28.49 17.75
C GLN A 273 -34.22 -29.25 18.93
N PHE A 274 -32.90 -29.33 18.98
CA PHE A 274 -32.19 -29.95 20.10
C PHE A 274 -32.46 -29.21 21.41
N MET A 275 -32.46 -27.87 21.40
CA MET A 275 -32.78 -27.06 22.58
C MET A 275 -34.23 -27.23 23.02
N GLU A 276 -35.19 -27.17 22.09
CA GLU A 276 -36.62 -27.40 22.38
C GLU A 276 -36.84 -28.76 23.05
N ARG A 277 -36.18 -29.81 22.56
CA ARG A 277 -36.24 -31.16 23.15
C ARG A 277 -35.62 -31.21 24.56
N CYS A 278 -34.58 -30.40 24.83
CA CYS A 278 -34.01 -30.30 26.18
C CYS A 278 -34.97 -29.62 27.17
N GLU A 279 -35.73 -28.62 26.73
CA GLU A 279 -36.70 -27.90 27.56
C GLU A 279 -37.88 -28.77 28.01
N LEU A 280 -38.16 -29.88 27.31
CA LEU A 280 -39.20 -30.85 27.71
C LEU A 280 -39.00 -31.37 29.13
N ILE A 281 -37.75 -31.58 29.57
CA ILE A 281 -37.48 -32.08 30.93
C ILE A 281 -37.95 -31.05 31.96
N THR A 282 -37.59 -29.78 31.77
CA THR A 282 -37.96 -28.68 32.67
C THR A 282 -39.47 -28.46 32.66
N TYR A 283 -40.10 -28.47 31.48
CA TYR A 283 -41.54 -28.32 31.33
C TYR A 283 -42.30 -29.45 32.02
N LEU A 284 -41.94 -30.71 31.74
CA LEU A 284 -42.60 -31.88 32.32
C LEU A 284 -42.35 -31.97 33.82
N GLY A 285 -41.15 -31.63 34.30
CA GLY A 285 -40.85 -31.55 35.73
C GLY A 285 -41.72 -30.53 36.47
N ALA A 286 -42.06 -29.41 35.85
CA ALA A 286 -42.93 -28.39 36.44
C ALA A 286 -44.43 -28.76 36.37
N LYS A 287 -44.87 -29.47 35.32
CA LYS A 287 -46.29 -29.78 35.07
C LYS A 287 -46.74 -31.14 35.59
N MET A 288 -45.83 -32.11 35.74
CA MET A 288 -46.16 -33.42 36.34
C MET A 288 -46.22 -33.29 37.87
N THR A 289 -47.43 -33.20 38.40
CA THR A 289 -47.68 -33.25 39.84
C THR A 289 -47.77 -34.69 40.34
N ARG A 290 -47.44 -34.93 41.61
CA ARG A 290 -47.60 -36.24 42.26
C ARG A 290 -49.05 -36.78 42.23
N LYS A 291 -50.04 -35.89 42.13
CA LYS A 291 -51.46 -36.24 41.99
C LYS A 291 -51.83 -36.30 40.51
N TYR A 292 -52.50 -37.38 40.13
CA TYR A 292 -53.07 -37.55 38.80
C TYR A 292 -54.12 -36.45 38.52
N LYS A 293 -54.10 -35.91 37.32
CA LYS A 293 -55.13 -35.00 36.78
C LYS A 293 -55.72 -35.63 35.54
N GLU A 294 -57.04 -35.60 35.41
CA GLU A 294 -57.73 -36.04 34.20
C GLU A 294 -57.33 -35.18 33.00
N PRO A 295 -57.35 -35.72 31.76
CA PRO A 295 -56.91 -35.01 30.56
C PRO A 295 -57.52 -33.62 30.38
N GLN A 296 -58.80 -33.47 30.73
CA GLN A 296 -59.55 -32.21 30.66
C GLN A 296 -59.00 -31.07 31.55
N PHE A 297 -58.25 -31.41 32.61
CA PHE A 297 -57.64 -30.44 33.54
C PHE A 297 -56.13 -30.27 33.34
N ARG A 298 -55.56 -30.85 32.27
CA ARG A 298 -54.15 -30.70 31.91
C ARG A 298 -53.96 -29.49 31.00
N ALA A 299 -52.71 -29.03 30.88
CA ALA A 299 -52.38 -28.04 29.86
C ALA A 299 -52.61 -28.65 28.46
N ILE A 300 -53.11 -27.85 27.52
CA ILE A 300 -53.52 -28.28 26.18
C ILE A 300 -52.39 -29.01 25.44
N ASP A 301 -51.15 -28.60 25.65
CA ASP A 301 -49.95 -29.14 24.99
C ASP A 301 -49.26 -30.27 25.77
N PHE A 302 -49.77 -30.64 26.94
CA PHE A 302 -49.09 -31.55 27.87
C PHE A 302 -48.95 -32.96 27.28
N ASP A 303 -50.05 -33.57 26.82
CA ASP A 303 -50.03 -34.95 26.35
C ASP A 303 -49.18 -35.08 25.07
N HIS A 304 -49.25 -34.09 24.18
CA HIS A 304 -48.40 -34.01 22.99
C HIS A 304 -46.91 -33.93 23.35
N LYS A 305 -46.52 -33.04 24.27
CA LYS A 305 -45.12 -32.90 24.75
C LYS A 305 -44.63 -34.15 25.47
N LEU A 306 -45.49 -34.83 26.22
CA LEU A 306 -45.17 -36.09 26.89
C LEU A 306 -44.92 -37.21 25.87
N GLN A 307 -45.74 -37.32 24.84
CA GLN A 307 -45.53 -38.29 23.75
C GLN A 307 -44.22 -38.02 23.00
N ILE A 308 -43.93 -36.75 22.69
CA ILE A 308 -42.63 -36.38 22.10
C ILE A 308 -41.50 -36.80 23.04
N PHE A 309 -41.57 -36.46 24.33
CA PHE A 309 -40.54 -36.84 25.29
C PHE A 309 -40.30 -38.35 25.28
N LEU A 310 -41.35 -39.18 25.39
CA LEU A 310 -41.23 -40.64 25.39
C LEU A 310 -40.68 -41.19 24.08
N SER A 311 -41.01 -40.58 22.94
CA SER A 311 -40.52 -40.99 21.62
C SER A 311 -38.98 -40.88 21.50
N LEU A 312 -38.35 -39.98 22.26
CA LEU A 312 -36.91 -39.76 22.23
C LEU A 312 -36.08 -40.91 22.84
N ARG A 313 -36.72 -41.92 23.47
CA ARG A 313 -36.01 -43.01 24.16
C ARG A 313 -35.14 -43.86 23.24
N ASN A 314 -35.55 -44.03 21.98
CA ASN A 314 -34.89 -44.90 21.01
C ASN A 314 -34.33 -44.13 19.78
N ILE A 315 -34.33 -42.80 19.83
CA ILE A 315 -33.92 -41.96 18.70
C ILE A 315 -32.46 -41.53 18.87
N ASP A 316 -31.64 -41.72 17.84
CA ASP A 316 -30.31 -41.14 17.78
C ASP A 316 -30.42 -39.63 17.49
N PRO A 317 -30.03 -38.75 18.43
CA PRO A 317 -30.14 -37.29 18.28
C PRO A 317 -29.30 -36.72 17.13
N VAL A 318 -28.36 -37.49 16.56
CA VAL A 318 -27.54 -37.07 15.42
C VAL A 318 -28.29 -37.23 14.09
N ASN A 319 -29.04 -38.33 13.97
CA ASN A 319 -29.61 -38.82 12.71
C ASN A 319 -31.14 -38.73 12.64
N GLY A 320 -31.85 -38.70 13.77
CA GLY A 320 -33.31 -38.50 13.86
C GLY A 320 -33.74 -37.10 14.28
#